data_AF-A0A932VEF9-F1
#
_entry.id   AF-A0A932VEF9-F1
#
_cell.length_a   1.000
_cell.length_b   1.000
_cell.length_c   1.000
_cell.angle_alpha   90.00
_cell.angle_beta   90.00
_cell.angle_gamma   90.00
#
_symmetry.space_group_name_H-M   'P 1'
#
loop_
_entity.id
_entity.type
_entity.pdbx_description
1 polymer ?
#
loop_
_entity_poly.entity_id
_entity_poly.type
_entity_poly.pdbx_seq_one_letter_code
_entity_poly.pdbx_strand_id
1 'polypeptide(L)'
;MKLLLSVALLALPLTASAYTFDNDVPANVKDQIVQDMGFIKSLQGNNGTPLHKQIFGNVDGATYVNFFETRVTAVGMNDCGGGKAVACVIPMFDSSKIWLTQNYVQYSHPQIAKMMVVFHESRHTEDANGNWGHATCPTPFLDTDGKEIKSIWTGATLAGEPACDVTPLGSYGSSTIMLKNVQKFCTNCTDKVKLDAGLYSDDQYKRITGEEAKAQMKKDLYDTI
;
A
#
# COMPACT_ATOMS: atom_id res chain seq x y z
N MET A 1 -43.44 10.39 -43.19
CA MET A 1 -42.93 9.83 -41.92
C MET A 1 -41.41 9.96 -41.95
N LYS A 2 -40.84 10.97 -41.28
CA LYS A 2 -39.37 11.17 -41.22
C LYS A 2 -38.89 10.73 -39.85
N LEU A 3 -38.13 9.64 -39.80
CA LEU A 3 -37.51 9.11 -38.59
C LEU A 3 -36.18 9.85 -38.39
N LEU A 4 -36.13 10.71 -37.37
CA LEU A 4 -34.88 11.34 -36.92
C LEU A 4 -34.19 10.38 -35.96
N LEU A 5 -33.10 9.74 -36.40
CA LEU A 5 -32.19 9.01 -35.53
C LEU A 5 -31.27 10.04 -34.86
N SER A 6 -31.51 10.34 -33.59
CA SER A 6 -30.58 11.09 -32.75
C SER A 6 -29.53 10.12 -32.20
N VAL A 7 -28.34 10.12 -32.80
CA VAL A 7 -27.16 9.44 -32.25
C VAL A 7 -26.66 10.27 -31.08
N ALA A 8 -26.98 9.85 -29.85
CA ALA A 8 -26.37 10.39 -28.65
C ALA A 8 -24.93 9.87 -28.55
N LEU A 9 -23.95 10.71 -28.93
CA LEU A 9 -22.55 10.47 -28.57
C LEU A 9 -22.42 10.62 -27.05
N LEU A 10 -22.34 9.49 -26.34
CA LEU A 10 -21.88 9.45 -24.95
C LEU A 10 -20.39 9.78 -24.92
N ALA A 11 -20.06 11.05 -24.71
CA ALA A 11 -18.72 11.46 -24.33
C ALA A 11 -18.45 10.95 -22.91
N LEU A 12 -17.76 9.81 -22.80
CA LEU A 12 -17.24 9.35 -21.52
C LEU A 12 -16.16 10.35 -21.07
N PRO A 13 -16.24 10.91 -19.86
CA PRO A 13 -15.20 11.81 -19.38
C PRO A 13 -13.88 11.04 -19.27
N LEU A 14 -12.86 11.51 -19.99
CA LEU A 14 -11.48 11.09 -19.78
C LEU A 14 -11.08 11.57 -18.38
N THR A 15 -11.08 10.66 -17.40
CA THR A 15 -10.49 10.94 -16.09
C THR A 15 -8.99 10.99 -16.28
N ALA A 16 -8.42 12.19 -16.32
CA ALA A 16 -6.97 12.36 -16.25
C ALA A 16 -6.52 11.89 -14.86
N SER A 17 -5.72 10.82 -14.82
CA SER A 17 -5.03 10.38 -13.60
C SER A 17 -3.93 11.38 -13.25
N ALA A 18 -3.69 11.63 -11.96
CA ALA A 18 -2.62 12.53 -11.50
C ALA A 18 -1.20 11.96 -11.76
N TYR A 19 -1.09 10.69 -12.13
CA TYR A 19 0.15 9.98 -12.38
C TYR A 19 0.15 9.34 -13.78
N THR A 20 1.35 9.07 -14.28
CA THR A 20 1.58 8.43 -15.58
C THR A 20 2.11 7.02 -15.42
N PHE A 21 1.98 6.21 -16.47
CA PHE A 21 2.61 4.90 -16.54
C PHE A 21 3.67 4.89 -17.64
N ASP A 22 4.81 4.30 -17.35
CA ASP A 22 5.80 4.00 -18.37
C ASP A 22 5.24 3.05 -19.44
N ASN A 23 5.88 3.03 -20.60
CA ASN A 23 5.46 2.21 -21.73
C ASN A 23 5.64 0.71 -21.47
N ASP A 24 6.54 0.33 -20.56
CA ASP A 24 6.88 -1.05 -20.24
C ASP A 24 5.99 -1.67 -19.15
N VAL A 25 5.16 -0.88 -18.45
CA VAL A 25 4.14 -1.41 -17.55
C VAL A 25 3.09 -2.16 -18.39
N PRO A 26 2.79 -3.44 -18.09
CA PRO A 26 1.78 -4.18 -18.84
C PRO A 26 0.40 -3.52 -18.79
N ALA A 27 -0.34 -3.52 -19.89
CA ALA A 27 -1.64 -2.84 -19.99
C ALA A 27 -2.65 -3.29 -18.91
N ASN A 28 -2.73 -4.59 -18.64
CA ASN A 28 -3.57 -5.13 -17.59
C ASN A 28 -3.16 -4.67 -16.17
N VAL A 29 -1.87 -4.39 -15.95
CA VAL A 29 -1.37 -3.84 -14.68
C VAL A 29 -1.73 -2.36 -14.56
N LYS A 30 -1.65 -1.58 -15.65
CA LYS A 30 -2.14 -0.19 -15.68
C LYS A 30 -3.62 -0.13 -15.31
N ASP A 31 -4.43 -0.95 -15.98
CA ASP A 31 -5.87 -1.03 -15.74
C ASP A 31 -6.18 -1.44 -14.30
N GLN A 32 -5.45 -2.44 -13.76
CA GLN A 32 -5.61 -2.87 -12.38
C GLN A 32 -5.31 -1.74 -11.39
N ILE A 33 -4.20 -1.01 -11.56
CA ILE A 33 -3.84 0.10 -10.65
C ILE A 33 -4.88 1.21 -10.71
N VAL A 34 -5.39 1.55 -11.91
CA VAL A 34 -6.48 2.53 -12.05
C VAL A 34 -7.75 2.06 -11.34
N GLN A 35 -8.13 0.79 -11.50
CA GLN A 35 -9.29 0.21 -10.81
C GLN A 35 -9.10 0.17 -9.29
N ASP A 36 -7.89 -0.18 -8.83
CA ASP A 36 -7.57 -0.26 -7.41
C ASP A 36 -7.56 1.13 -6.76
N MET A 37 -7.05 2.16 -7.44
CA MET A 37 -7.18 3.55 -7.00
C MET A 37 -8.63 4.03 -7.01
N GLY A 38 -9.44 3.59 -7.99
CA GLY A 38 -10.89 3.81 -7.99
C GLY A 38 -11.58 3.19 -6.78
N PHE A 39 -11.18 1.98 -6.40
CA PHE A 39 -11.63 1.33 -5.17
C PHE A 39 -11.20 2.10 -3.92
N ILE A 40 -9.92 2.49 -3.79
CA ILE A 40 -9.43 3.29 -2.67
C ILE A 40 -10.19 4.61 -2.56
N LYS A 41 -10.42 5.29 -3.68
CA LYS A 41 -11.22 6.53 -3.74
C LYS A 41 -12.65 6.35 -3.23
N SER A 42 -13.21 5.15 -3.38
CA SER A 42 -14.56 4.85 -2.92
C SER A 42 -14.67 4.57 -1.43
N LEU A 43 -13.56 4.33 -0.72
CA LEU A 43 -13.58 3.97 0.70
C LEU A 43 -14.18 5.07 1.56
N GLN A 44 -15.02 4.67 2.51
CA GLN A 44 -15.65 5.57 3.47
C GLN A 44 -15.51 5.02 4.88
N GLY A 45 -15.09 5.85 5.82
CA GLY A 45 -14.98 5.51 7.22
C GLY A 45 -15.29 6.71 8.10
N ASN A 46 -15.89 6.43 9.26
CA ASN A 46 -16.35 7.48 10.17
C ASN A 46 -15.32 7.86 11.24
N ASN A 47 -14.20 7.14 11.29
CA ASN A 47 -13.16 7.36 12.29
C ASN A 47 -11.79 6.86 11.78
N GLY A 48 -10.76 7.08 12.59
CA GLY A 48 -9.43 6.53 12.43
C GLY A 48 -8.67 6.65 13.74
N THR A 49 -7.76 5.72 13.99
CA THR A 49 -6.89 5.76 15.18
C THR A 49 -5.98 6.99 15.15
N PRO A 50 -5.46 7.44 16.32
CA PRO A 50 -4.46 8.51 16.37
C PRO A 50 -3.30 8.36 15.38
N LEU A 51 -2.69 7.17 15.26
CA LEU A 51 -1.60 6.96 14.28
C LEU A 51 -2.08 7.10 12.83
N HIS A 52 -3.29 6.65 12.52
CA HIS A 52 -3.85 6.81 11.18
C HIS A 52 -4.06 8.29 10.82
N LYS A 53 -4.58 9.06 11.77
CA LYS A 53 -4.79 10.51 11.60
C LYS A 53 -3.50 11.28 11.41
N GLN A 54 -2.39 10.78 11.95
CA GLN A 54 -1.08 11.40 11.79
C GLN A 54 -0.52 11.25 10.37
N ILE A 55 -0.82 10.14 9.69
CA ILE A 55 -0.26 9.84 8.35
C ILE A 55 -1.22 10.24 7.25
N PHE A 56 -2.45 9.73 7.35
CA PHE A 56 -3.45 9.86 6.30
C PHE A 56 -4.49 10.90 6.69
N GLY A 57 -5.04 10.82 7.91
CA GLY A 57 -6.20 11.61 8.32
C GLY A 57 -7.35 10.67 8.72
N ASN A 58 -8.56 10.96 8.27
CA ASN A 58 -9.68 10.01 8.45
C ASN A 58 -9.56 8.85 7.46
N VAL A 59 -10.22 7.72 7.75
CA VAL A 59 -10.39 6.63 6.78
C VAL A 59 -11.36 7.12 5.71
N ASP A 60 -10.81 7.74 4.67
CA ASP A 60 -11.57 8.38 3.62
C ASP A 60 -10.81 8.28 2.30
N GLY A 61 -11.53 7.89 1.24
CA GLY A 61 -10.92 7.65 -0.06
C GLY A 61 -10.29 8.89 -0.67
N ALA A 62 -10.86 10.08 -0.47
CA ALA A 62 -10.25 11.32 -0.98
C ALA A 62 -8.94 11.62 -0.25
N THR A 63 -8.87 11.33 1.05
CA THR A 63 -7.67 11.48 1.86
C THR A 63 -6.55 10.54 1.40
N TYR A 64 -6.87 9.26 1.15
CA TYR A 64 -5.89 8.30 0.61
C TYR A 64 -5.43 8.65 -0.81
N VAL A 65 -6.36 9.04 -1.69
CA VAL A 65 -6.02 9.47 -3.05
C VAL A 65 -5.10 10.70 -3.00
N ASN A 66 -5.44 11.70 -2.21
CA ASN A 66 -4.58 12.88 -2.04
C ASN A 66 -3.20 12.49 -1.51
N PHE A 67 -3.12 11.60 -0.51
CA PHE A 67 -1.84 11.11 0.02
C PHE A 67 -0.95 10.55 -1.10
N PHE A 68 -1.53 9.70 -1.96
CA PHE A 68 -0.84 9.07 -3.08
C PHE A 68 -0.47 10.08 -4.17
N GLU A 69 -1.43 10.83 -4.69
CA GLU A 69 -1.26 11.70 -5.86
C GLU A 69 -0.36 12.90 -5.59
N THR A 70 -0.21 13.34 -4.33
CA THR A 70 0.77 14.38 -3.98
C THR A 70 2.21 13.85 -3.88
N ARG A 71 2.39 12.53 -3.91
CA ARG A 71 3.67 11.84 -3.64
C ARG A 71 4.19 11.05 -4.84
N VAL A 72 3.29 10.57 -5.69
CA VAL A 72 3.62 9.68 -6.79
C VAL A 72 3.13 10.28 -8.10
N THR A 73 4.07 10.54 -9.01
CA THR A 73 3.80 11.13 -10.33
C THR A 73 3.92 10.12 -11.47
N ALA A 74 4.57 8.99 -11.22
CA ALA A 74 4.76 7.94 -12.22
C ALA A 74 4.84 6.54 -11.62
N VAL A 75 4.49 5.55 -12.43
CA VAL A 75 4.63 4.13 -12.15
C VAL A 75 5.34 3.46 -13.32
N GLY A 76 6.37 2.66 -13.05
CA GLY A 76 7.10 1.91 -14.07
C GLY A 76 7.49 0.50 -13.62
N MET A 77 8.33 -0.17 -14.41
CA MET A 77 8.90 -1.48 -14.07
C MET A 77 10.40 -1.38 -13.72
N ASN A 78 10.85 -2.14 -12.72
CA ASN A 78 12.26 -2.31 -12.39
C ASN A 78 12.48 -3.65 -11.65
N ASP A 79 13.72 -4.15 -11.56
CA ASP A 79 14.02 -5.34 -10.76
C ASP A 79 14.19 -5.05 -9.26
N CYS A 80 14.33 -3.76 -8.89
CA CYS A 80 14.49 -3.28 -7.52
C CYS A 80 15.61 -3.99 -6.75
N GLY A 81 16.70 -4.36 -7.43
CA GLY A 81 17.82 -5.08 -6.81
C GLY A 81 17.61 -6.58 -6.63
N GLY A 82 16.52 -7.16 -7.15
CA GLY A 82 16.38 -8.61 -7.36
C GLY A 82 15.19 -9.30 -6.68
N GLY A 83 15.14 -10.63 -6.85
CA GLY A 83 13.94 -11.47 -6.90
C GLY A 83 13.03 -11.58 -5.65
N LYS A 84 13.28 -10.85 -4.56
CA LYS A 84 12.40 -10.81 -3.38
C LYS A 84 11.52 -9.56 -3.31
N ALA A 85 11.97 -8.45 -3.92
CA ALA A 85 11.25 -7.19 -3.87
C ALA A 85 9.92 -7.27 -4.65
N VAL A 86 8.89 -6.59 -4.17
CA VAL A 86 7.57 -6.52 -4.84
C VAL A 86 7.45 -5.20 -5.59
N ALA A 87 7.94 -4.12 -5.00
CA ALA A 87 8.10 -2.82 -5.62
C ALA A 87 9.26 -2.10 -4.91
N CYS A 88 9.63 -0.93 -5.42
CA CYS A 88 10.54 -0.01 -4.76
C CYS A 88 10.30 1.43 -5.22
N VAL A 89 10.82 2.38 -4.46
CA VAL A 89 11.20 3.71 -4.96
C VAL A 89 12.72 3.76 -5.00
N ILE A 90 13.29 4.38 -6.04
CA ILE A 90 14.75 4.60 -6.13
C ILE A 90 15.00 6.11 -6.15
N PRO A 91 15.13 6.76 -4.97
CA PRO A 91 15.11 8.21 -4.86
C PRO A 91 16.17 8.93 -5.69
N MET A 92 17.31 8.28 -5.96
CA MET A 92 18.41 8.84 -6.75
C MET A 92 18.10 8.95 -8.26
N PHE A 93 17.09 8.21 -8.77
CA PHE A 93 16.65 8.31 -10.16
C PHE A 93 15.41 9.18 -10.29
N ASP A 94 14.40 8.89 -9.46
CA ASP A 94 13.15 9.65 -9.38
C ASP A 94 12.50 9.39 -8.02
N SER A 95 12.47 10.41 -7.16
CA SER A 95 11.93 10.29 -5.82
C SER A 95 10.41 10.22 -5.77
N SER A 96 9.71 10.52 -6.87
CA SER A 96 8.24 10.51 -6.95
C SER A 96 7.70 9.36 -7.80
N LYS A 97 8.54 8.35 -8.06
CA LYS A 97 8.20 7.22 -8.93
C LYS A 97 8.24 5.89 -8.21
N ILE A 98 7.17 5.13 -8.38
CA ILE A 98 7.09 3.74 -7.93
C ILE A 98 7.52 2.82 -9.07
N TRP A 99 8.39 1.88 -8.75
CA TRP A 99 8.80 0.81 -9.63
C TRP A 99 8.22 -0.51 -9.16
N LEU A 100 7.42 -1.16 -10.00
CA LEU A 100 6.87 -2.48 -9.74
C LEU A 100 7.85 -3.54 -10.25
N THR A 101 7.99 -4.63 -9.50
CA THR A 101 8.77 -5.79 -9.95
C THR A 101 7.88 -6.85 -10.58
N GLN A 102 8.50 -7.88 -11.14
CA GLN A 102 7.77 -9.05 -11.65
C GLN A 102 6.96 -9.77 -10.56
N ASN A 103 7.35 -9.66 -9.28
CA ASN A 103 6.60 -10.26 -8.18
C ASN A 103 5.22 -9.58 -7.99
N TYR A 104 5.11 -8.27 -8.20
CA TYR A 104 3.82 -7.57 -8.15
C TYR A 104 2.90 -8.02 -9.30
N VAL A 105 3.48 -8.25 -10.47
CA VAL A 105 2.73 -8.59 -11.69
C VAL A 105 2.28 -10.05 -11.69
N GLN A 106 3.17 -10.98 -11.32
CA GLN A 106 2.93 -12.42 -11.50
C GLN A 106 2.09 -13.05 -10.39
N TYR A 107 2.15 -12.53 -9.17
CA TYR A 107 1.41 -13.10 -8.04
C TYR A 107 0.06 -12.44 -7.86
N SER A 108 -0.98 -13.27 -7.77
CA SER A 108 -2.34 -12.82 -7.51
C SER A 108 -2.54 -12.61 -6.02
N HIS A 109 -2.66 -11.35 -5.61
CA HIS A 109 -3.05 -10.95 -4.26
C HIS A 109 -4.39 -10.19 -4.26
N PRO A 110 -5.13 -10.17 -3.13
CA PRO A 110 -6.33 -9.36 -3.01
C PRO A 110 -6.06 -7.89 -3.31
N GLN A 111 -7.06 -7.19 -3.85
CA GLN A 111 -6.99 -5.77 -4.21
C GLN A 111 -6.43 -4.90 -3.08
N ILE A 112 -6.91 -5.08 -1.84
CA ILE A 112 -6.42 -4.28 -0.69
C ILE A 112 -4.95 -4.54 -0.37
N ALA A 113 -4.43 -5.76 -0.62
CA ALA A 113 -3.02 -6.07 -0.43
C ALA A 113 -2.15 -5.42 -1.51
N LYS A 114 -2.60 -5.41 -2.78
CA LYS A 114 -1.90 -4.67 -3.84
C LYS A 114 -1.80 -3.18 -3.51
N MET A 115 -2.87 -2.60 -2.98
CA MET A 115 -2.86 -1.21 -2.55
C MET A 115 -1.97 -0.94 -1.33
N MET A 116 -1.88 -1.88 -0.39
CA MET A 116 -0.90 -1.80 0.69
C MET A 116 0.52 -1.60 0.14
N VAL A 117 0.93 -2.32 -0.90
CA VAL A 117 2.26 -2.13 -1.53
C VAL A 117 2.37 -0.74 -2.15
N VAL A 118 1.36 -0.29 -2.89
CA VAL A 118 1.41 1.04 -3.53
C VAL A 118 1.54 2.16 -2.50
N PHE A 119 0.81 2.08 -1.39
CA PHE A 119 0.89 3.07 -0.29
C PHE A 119 2.18 2.92 0.54
N HIS A 120 2.71 1.70 0.68
CA HIS A 120 4.03 1.44 1.23
C HIS A 120 5.10 2.20 0.46
N GLU A 121 5.15 2.02 -0.87
CA GLU A 121 6.11 2.69 -1.74
C GLU A 121 5.92 4.20 -1.75
N SER A 122 4.67 4.68 -1.61
CA SER A 122 4.40 6.11 -1.48
C SER A 122 5.06 6.73 -0.24
N ARG A 123 5.35 5.96 0.83
CA ARG A 123 6.17 6.48 1.93
C ARG A 123 7.60 6.70 1.51
N HIS A 124 8.14 5.82 0.67
CA HIS A 124 9.52 5.94 0.22
C HIS A 124 9.80 7.19 -0.65
N THR A 125 8.76 7.92 -1.07
CA THR A 125 8.91 9.20 -1.77
C THR A 125 9.12 10.41 -0.84
N GLU A 126 8.90 10.25 0.49
CA GLU A 126 8.98 11.35 1.45
C GLU A 126 10.43 11.71 1.84
N ASP A 127 11.10 12.49 0.99
CA ASP A 127 12.48 12.94 1.15
C ASP A 127 12.75 13.71 2.46
N ALA A 128 11.82 14.57 2.87
CA ALA A 128 11.88 15.31 4.14
C ALA A 128 11.91 14.39 5.37
N ASN A 129 11.55 13.11 5.21
CA ASN A 129 11.57 12.09 6.24
C ASN A 129 12.66 11.02 5.99
N GLY A 130 13.63 11.29 5.11
CA GLY A 130 14.69 10.34 4.77
C GLY A 130 14.16 9.12 4.03
N ASN A 131 13.11 9.29 3.23
CA ASN A 131 12.49 8.24 2.40
C ASN A 131 12.02 7.00 3.18
N TRP A 132 11.87 7.09 4.51
CA TRP A 132 11.42 5.97 5.36
C TRP A 132 12.10 4.63 5.05
N GLY A 133 13.42 4.64 4.85
CA GLY A 133 14.17 3.43 4.49
C GLY A 133 13.94 2.28 5.49
N HIS A 134 13.93 1.05 4.98
CA HIS A 134 13.76 -0.12 5.83
C HIS A 134 14.96 -0.33 6.76
N ALA A 135 14.67 -0.87 7.94
CA ALA A 135 15.66 -1.47 8.82
C ALA A 135 15.90 -2.93 8.46
N THR A 136 17.10 -3.41 8.81
CA THR A 136 17.43 -4.84 8.70
C THR A 136 16.66 -5.66 9.73
N CYS A 137 16.01 -6.73 9.29
CA CYS A 137 15.32 -7.65 10.16
C CYS A 137 16.31 -8.50 11.00
N PRO A 138 16.00 -8.84 12.26
CA PRO A 138 16.84 -9.68 13.12
C PRO A 138 17.23 -11.03 12.50
N THR A 139 18.29 -11.63 13.00
CA THR A 139 18.69 -13.00 12.63
C THR A 139 18.90 -13.83 13.90
N PRO A 140 18.09 -14.87 14.16
CA PRO A 140 16.95 -15.31 13.36
C PRO A 140 15.75 -14.34 13.46
N PHE A 141 14.88 -14.33 12.44
CA PHE A 141 13.64 -13.54 12.46
C PHE A 141 12.44 -14.44 12.69
N LEU A 142 12.02 -14.55 13.95
CA LEU A 142 11.00 -15.49 14.40
C LEU A 142 9.78 -14.77 14.98
N ASP A 143 8.61 -15.40 14.86
CA ASP A 143 7.40 -15.00 15.56
C ASP A 143 7.38 -15.48 17.02
N THR A 144 6.27 -15.23 17.72
CA THR A 144 6.11 -15.60 19.14
C THR A 144 6.11 -17.11 19.38
N ASP A 145 5.84 -17.91 18.35
CA ASP A 145 5.84 -19.38 18.43
C ASP A 145 7.21 -19.95 18.00
N GLY A 146 8.19 -19.09 17.72
CA GLY A 146 9.51 -19.49 17.23
C GLY A 146 9.53 -19.89 15.75
N LYS A 147 8.48 -19.59 14.97
CA LYS A 147 8.44 -19.87 13.53
C LYS A 147 9.04 -18.70 12.74
N GLU A 148 9.73 -19.03 11.66
CA GLU A 148 10.32 -18.02 10.78
C GLU A 148 9.26 -17.12 10.16
N ILE A 149 9.47 -15.81 10.27
CA ILE A 149 8.65 -14.81 9.59
C ILE A 149 9.14 -14.70 8.14
N LYS A 150 8.24 -14.98 7.20
CA LYS A 150 8.48 -14.95 5.76
C LYS A 150 7.59 -13.91 5.08
N SER A 151 7.98 -13.47 3.90
CA SER A 151 7.14 -12.62 3.06
C SER A 151 5.84 -13.33 2.70
N ILE A 152 4.69 -12.72 3.02
CA ILE A 152 3.39 -13.20 2.55
C ILE A 152 3.24 -13.15 1.02
N TRP A 153 4.04 -12.32 0.36
CA TRP A 153 4.02 -12.16 -1.11
C TRP A 153 4.79 -13.25 -1.84
N THR A 154 5.98 -13.56 -1.35
CA THR A 154 6.95 -14.39 -2.10
C THR A 154 7.34 -15.66 -1.38
N GLY A 155 6.94 -15.84 -0.11
CA GLY A 155 7.40 -16.93 0.74
C GLY A 155 8.89 -16.86 1.12
N ALA A 156 9.58 -15.77 0.76
CA ALA A 156 11.01 -15.62 1.01
C ALA A 156 11.31 -15.37 2.50
N THR A 157 12.45 -15.90 2.97
CA THR A 157 13.04 -15.55 4.27
C THR A 157 13.38 -14.05 4.31
N LEU A 158 13.01 -13.41 5.43
CA LEU A 158 13.23 -12.00 5.70
C LEU A 158 14.37 -11.74 6.70
N ALA A 159 14.89 -12.76 7.40
CA ALA A 159 15.98 -12.60 8.35
C ALA A 159 17.22 -11.99 7.67
N GLY A 160 17.77 -10.93 8.25
CA GLY A 160 18.93 -10.20 7.71
C GLY A 160 18.63 -9.30 6.49
N GLU A 161 17.39 -9.26 6.00
CA GLU A 161 17.00 -8.41 4.87
C GLU A 161 16.56 -7.02 5.34
N PRO A 162 16.76 -5.95 4.54
CA PRO A 162 16.22 -4.61 4.80
C PRO A 162 14.71 -4.63 4.55
N ALA A 163 13.95 -5.17 5.50
CA ALA A 163 12.58 -5.60 5.30
C ALA A 163 11.72 -5.44 6.55
N CYS A 164 12.15 -4.56 7.46
CA CYS A 164 11.52 -4.28 8.74
C CYS A 164 11.47 -2.77 8.99
N ASP A 165 10.65 -2.33 9.94
CA ASP A 165 10.66 -0.96 10.45
C ASP A 165 10.98 -0.94 11.95
N VAL A 166 11.65 0.13 12.39
CA VAL A 166 11.93 0.38 13.82
C VAL A 166 11.01 1.47 14.41
N THR A 167 10.16 2.10 13.59
CA THR A 167 9.19 3.13 14.02
C THR A 167 7.79 2.81 13.49
N PRO A 168 6.71 3.32 14.11
CA PRO A 168 5.35 3.12 13.59
C PRO A 168 5.10 3.77 12.23
N LEU A 169 5.86 4.84 11.93
CA LEU A 169 5.62 5.68 10.76
C LEU A 169 6.42 5.25 9.53
N GLY A 170 7.22 4.19 9.65
CA GLY A 170 7.90 3.56 8.50
C GLY A 170 6.91 2.99 7.48
N SER A 171 7.44 2.46 6.38
CA SER A 171 6.61 2.01 5.26
C SER A 171 5.79 0.75 5.58
N TYR A 172 6.31 -0.21 6.34
CA TYR A 172 5.52 -1.34 6.87
C TYR A 172 4.58 -0.94 8.00
N GLY A 173 5.01 -0.02 8.87
CA GLY A 173 4.19 0.50 9.97
C GLY A 173 2.96 1.23 9.46
N SER A 174 3.15 2.13 8.48
CA SER A 174 2.07 2.86 7.84
C SER A 174 1.12 1.98 7.03
N SER A 175 1.64 0.96 6.35
CA SER A 175 0.84 -0.07 5.69
C SER A 175 -0.05 -0.80 6.68
N THR A 176 0.51 -1.20 7.83
CA THR A 176 -0.23 -1.83 8.93
C THR A 176 -1.32 -0.90 9.46
N ILE A 177 -0.99 0.37 9.69
CA ILE A 177 -1.92 1.40 10.19
C ILE A 177 -3.08 1.60 9.21
N MET A 178 -2.80 1.78 7.93
CA MET A 178 -3.82 1.93 6.89
C MET A 178 -4.77 0.74 6.88
N LEU A 179 -4.22 -0.48 6.76
CA LEU A 179 -5.02 -1.69 6.65
C LEU A 179 -5.84 -2.00 7.90
N LYS A 180 -5.29 -1.82 9.11
CA LYS A 180 -6.07 -1.99 10.36
C LYS A 180 -7.21 -1.00 10.46
N ASN A 181 -7.02 0.23 10.00
CA ASN A 181 -8.06 1.23 10.02
C ASN A 181 -9.13 0.95 8.95
N VAL A 182 -8.77 0.45 7.78
CA VAL A 182 -9.74 -0.07 6.79
C VAL A 182 -10.53 -1.25 7.38
N GLN A 183 -9.87 -2.21 8.01
CA GLN A 183 -10.53 -3.35 8.68
C GLN A 183 -11.58 -2.87 9.69
N LYS A 184 -11.19 -1.93 10.58
CA LYS A 184 -12.02 -1.50 11.71
C LYS A 184 -13.11 -0.50 11.32
N PHE A 185 -12.77 0.50 10.52
CA PHE A 185 -13.60 1.71 10.37
C PHE A 185 -14.20 1.89 8.99
N CYS A 186 -13.82 1.09 7.99
CA CYS A 186 -14.46 1.17 6.68
C CYS A 186 -15.93 0.73 6.76
N THR A 187 -16.84 1.62 6.43
CA THR A 187 -18.29 1.42 6.55
C THR A 187 -18.91 0.81 5.30
N ASN A 188 -18.29 1.00 4.14
CA ASN A 188 -18.75 0.48 2.85
C ASN A 188 -17.89 -0.67 2.30
N CYS A 189 -16.93 -1.17 3.08
CA CYS A 189 -16.16 -2.36 2.72
C CYS A 189 -16.95 -3.64 2.98
N THR A 190 -16.79 -4.62 2.11
CA THR A 190 -17.28 -5.98 2.33
C THR A 190 -16.51 -6.68 3.46
N ASP A 191 -17.10 -7.71 4.06
CA ASP A 191 -16.43 -8.52 5.08
C ASP A 191 -15.14 -9.15 4.55
N LYS A 192 -15.12 -9.53 3.26
CA LYS A 192 -13.92 -10.06 2.62
C LYS A 192 -12.80 -9.02 2.60
N VAL A 193 -13.10 -7.77 2.20
CA VAL A 193 -12.11 -6.68 2.18
C VAL A 193 -11.56 -6.44 3.58
N LYS A 194 -12.42 -6.42 4.60
CA LYS A 194 -12.00 -6.23 6.00
C LYS A 194 -11.14 -7.39 6.50
N LEU A 195 -11.50 -8.62 6.17
CA LEU A 195 -10.74 -9.82 6.52
C LEU A 195 -9.35 -9.80 5.86
N ASP A 196 -9.29 -9.52 4.56
CA ASP A 196 -8.03 -9.39 3.83
C ASP A 196 -7.16 -8.27 4.43
N ALA A 197 -7.75 -7.09 4.70
CA ALA A 197 -7.04 -5.98 5.33
C ALA A 197 -6.47 -6.39 6.71
N GLY A 198 -7.27 -7.08 7.53
CA GLY A 198 -6.84 -7.62 8.81
C GLY A 198 -5.66 -8.57 8.67
N LEU A 199 -5.76 -9.56 7.78
CA LEU A 199 -4.72 -10.56 7.55
C LEU A 199 -3.40 -9.95 7.11
N TYR A 200 -3.42 -9.07 6.11
CA TYR A 200 -2.20 -8.44 5.60
C TYR A 200 -1.61 -7.41 6.59
N SER A 201 -2.46 -6.73 7.36
CA SER A 201 -1.97 -5.85 8.44
C SER A 201 -1.27 -6.62 9.55
N ASP A 202 -1.80 -7.77 9.96
CA ASP A 202 -1.18 -8.60 10.99
C ASP A 202 0.13 -9.22 10.50
N ASP A 203 0.25 -9.49 9.21
CA ASP A 203 1.52 -9.89 8.59
C ASP A 203 2.55 -8.74 8.62
N GLN A 204 2.19 -7.54 8.15
CA GLN A 204 3.11 -6.41 8.15
C GLN A 204 3.51 -5.97 9.56
N TYR A 205 2.61 -6.09 10.54
CA TYR A 205 2.91 -5.78 11.94
C TYR A 205 4.06 -6.62 12.51
N LYS A 206 4.26 -7.86 12.03
CA LYS A 206 5.39 -8.70 12.45
C LYS A 206 6.74 -8.10 12.05
N ARG A 207 6.75 -7.25 11.03
CA ARG A 207 7.93 -6.55 10.48
C ARG A 207 8.31 -5.30 11.26
N ILE A 208 7.58 -4.99 12.33
CA ILE A 208 7.92 -3.90 13.27
C ILE A 208 8.79 -4.48 14.38
N THR A 209 10.06 -4.09 14.40
CA THR A 209 11.09 -4.66 15.28
C THR A 209 11.47 -3.76 16.45
N GLY A 210 11.19 -2.45 16.36
CA GLY A 210 11.35 -1.53 17.48
C GLY A 210 10.33 -1.82 18.58
N GLU A 211 10.79 -2.09 19.81
CA GLU A 211 9.91 -2.46 20.93
C GLU A 211 8.89 -1.36 21.27
N GLU A 212 9.35 -0.11 21.35
CA GLU A 212 8.48 1.05 21.60
C GLU A 212 7.47 1.25 20.47
N ALA A 213 7.92 1.13 19.22
CA ALA A 213 7.08 1.22 18.04
C ALA A 213 5.98 0.16 18.05
N LYS A 214 6.36 -1.08 18.35
CA LYS A 214 5.45 -2.22 18.46
C LYS A 214 4.43 -2.01 19.57
N ALA A 215 4.86 -1.57 20.76
CA ALA A 215 3.97 -1.27 21.87
C ALA A 215 2.97 -0.14 21.54
N GLN A 216 3.45 0.93 20.90
CA GLN A 216 2.61 2.06 20.48
C GLN A 216 1.55 1.61 19.46
N MET A 217 1.96 0.87 18.42
CA MET A 217 1.06 0.33 17.41
C MET A 217 0.07 -0.67 18.01
N LYS A 218 0.49 -1.53 18.95
CA LYS A 218 -0.42 -2.44 19.64
C LYS A 218 -1.55 -1.68 20.34
N LYS A 219 -1.16 -0.69 21.16
CA LYS A 219 -2.10 0.15 21.90
C LYS A 219 -3.08 0.86 20.97
N ASP A 220 -2.56 1.47 19.90
CA ASP A 220 -3.36 2.26 18.97
C ASP A 220 -4.28 1.38 18.11
N LEU A 221 -3.75 0.29 17.53
CA LEU A 221 -4.42 -0.49 16.49
C LEU A 221 -5.18 -1.71 17.00
N TYR A 222 -4.88 -2.23 18.18
CA TYR A 222 -5.48 -3.48 18.69
C TYR A 222 -6.29 -3.26 19.96
N ASP A 223 -5.82 -2.39 20.87
CA ASP A 223 -6.48 -2.18 22.16
C ASP A 223 -7.59 -1.10 22.10
N THR A 224 -7.59 -0.23 21.08
CA THR A 224 -8.66 0.75 20.86
C THR A 224 -9.85 0.08 20.16
N ILE A 225 -11.02 0.07 20.83
CA ILE A 225 -12.33 -0.34 20.28
C ILE A 225 -13.11 0.91 19.91
#